data_AF-A0A284RRC1-F1
#
_entry.id   AF-A0A284RRC1-F1
#
_cell.length_a   1.000
_cell.length_b   1.000
_cell.length_c   1.000
_cell.angle_alpha   90.00
_cell.angle_beta   90.00
_cell.angle_gamma   90.00
#
_symmetry.space_group_name_H-M   'P 1'
#
loop_
_entity.id
_entity.type
_entity.pdbx_description
1 polymer ?
#
loop_
_entity_poly.entity_id
_entity_poly.type
_entity_poly.pdbx_seq_one_letter_code
_entity_poly.pdbx_strand_id
1 'polypeptide(L)'
;MSSNATGVTILPDTNSHFNGKNYASWKLQLTELLKGKGLWGYIKGSIPCPATPTTSTSGPTTVLLPPDPTPIYSSSPSRDEWNFRDQLAHSHIILNVLDPIGLGVRTDGTAKECWDSITAEHAKKTDMALSEAESALNALKFDGNSDIDAHVSELHT
;
A
#
# COMPACT_ATOMS: atom_id res chain seq x y z
N MET A 1 12.52 -12.51 -26.15
CA MET A 1 12.70 -11.28 -25.36
C MET A 1 11.70 -11.30 -24.23
N SER A 2 12.14 -11.14 -22.98
CA SER A 2 11.38 -11.49 -21.77
C SER A 2 10.07 -10.69 -21.63
N SER A 3 8.93 -11.40 -21.63
CA SER A 3 7.58 -10.88 -21.40
C SER A 3 7.24 -10.83 -19.91
N ASN A 4 8.08 -10.21 -19.07
CA ASN A 4 7.83 -10.11 -17.62
C ASN A 4 7.08 -8.83 -17.21
N ALA A 5 6.67 -7.97 -18.14
CA ALA A 5 6.08 -6.67 -17.82
C ALA A 5 4.71 -6.74 -17.11
N THR A 6 4.00 -7.86 -17.23
CA THR A 6 2.63 -8.05 -16.69
C THR A 6 2.54 -9.01 -15.50
N GLY A 7 3.67 -9.62 -15.09
CA GLY A 7 3.69 -10.56 -13.97
C GLY A 7 3.74 -9.85 -12.61
N VAL A 8 3.11 -10.47 -11.60
CA VAL A 8 3.28 -10.03 -10.21
C VAL A 8 4.70 -10.33 -9.75
N THR A 9 5.37 -9.33 -9.18
CA THR A 9 6.68 -9.51 -8.56
C THR A 9 6.53 -9.77 -7.07
N ILE A 10 7.01 -10.93 -6.63
CA ILE A 10 7.14 -11.31 -5.23
C ILE A 10 8.57 -10.98 -4.79
N LEU A 11 8.71 -10.32 -3.65
CA LEU A 11 10.00 -10.02 -3.05
C LEU A 11 10.72 -11.32 -2.69
N PRO A 12 12.02 -11.43 -2.97
CA PRO A 12 12.75 -12.70 -2.93
C PRO A 12 12.94 -13.26 -1.52
N ASP A 13 12.98 -12.40 -0.51
CA ASP A 13 13.09 -12.79 0.89
C ASP A 13 11.72 -12.66 1.57
N THR A 14 11.25 -13.73 2.21
CA THR A 14 10.03 -13.71 3.01
C THR A 14 10.12 -12.75 4.19
N ASN A 15 11.32 -12.42 4.68
CA ASN A 15 11.51 -11.36 5.68
C ASN A 15 11.24 -9.95 5.12
N SER A 16 11.27 -9.78 3.79
CA SER A 16 10.87 -8.54 3.12
C SER A 16 9.35 -8.47 2.92
N HIS A 17 8.61 -9.56 3.11
CA HIS A 17 7.15 -9.53 3.08
C HIS A 17 6.63 -8.86 4.34
N PHE A 18 5.53 -8.13 4.21
CA PHE A 18 4.95 -7.45 5.34
C PHE A 18 4.48 -8.44 6.42
N ASN A 19 4.99 -8.24 7.63
CA ASN A 19 4.76 -9.11 8.78
C ASN A 19 4.24 -8.35 10.02
N GLY A 20 3.80 -7.10 9.84
CA GLY A 20 3.37 -6.22 10.92
C GLY A 20 4.50 -5.56 11.71
N LYS A 21 5.76 -5.99 11.57
CA LYS A 21 6.92 -5.42 12.27
C LYS A 21 7.86 -4.63 11.36
N ASN A 22 7.90 -4.99 10.08
CA ASN A 22 8.79 -4.40 9.08
C ASN A 22 8.13 -3.33 8.20
N TYR A 23 7.06 -2.67 8.68
CA TYR A 23 6.22 -1.78 7.87
C TYR A 23 7.01 -0.74 7.07
N ALA A 24 7.97 -0.04 7.70
CA ALA A 24 8.75 1.00 7.04
C ALA A 24 9.56 0.47 5.85
N SER A 25 10.31 -0.62 6.06
CA SER A 25 11.14 -1.25 5.03
C SER A 25 10.29 -1.84 3.91
N TRP A 26 9.24 -2.59 4.26
CA TRP A 26 8.31 -3.16 3.28
C TRP A 26 7.64 -2.07 2.44
N LYS A 27 7.15 -0.99 3.09
CA LYS A 27 6.47 0.12 2.41
C LYS A 27 7.41 0.78 1.40
N LEU A 28 8.67 1.01 1.77
CA LEU A 28 9.67 1.58 0.87
C LEU A 28 9.89 0.68 -0.35
N GLN A 29 10.17 -0.60 -0.13
CA GLN A 29 10.43 -1.57 -1.21
C GLN A 29 9.23 -1.69 -2.15
N LEU A 30 8.03 -1.84 -1.60
CA LEU A 30 6.82 -2.03 -2.40
C LEU A 30 6.42 -0.75 -3.14
N THR A 31 6.64 0.43 -2.54
CA THR A 31 6.44 1.72 -3.21
C THR A 31 7.36 1.84 -4.43
N GLU A 32 8.65 1.56 -4.29
CA GLU A 32 9.60 1.65 -5.40
C GLU A 32 9.32 0.61 -6.48
N LEU A 33 8.92 -0.61 -6.09
CA LEU A 33 8.47 -1.65 -7.02
C LEU A 33 7.28 -1.19 -7.88
N LEU A 34 6.26 -0.62 -7.25
CA LEU A 34 5.03 -0.18 -7.92
C LEU A 34 5.26 1.07 -8.78
N LYS A 35 6.13 1.99 -8.35
CA LYS A 35 6.57 3.13 -9.17
C LYS A 35 7.32 2.66 -10.41
N GLY A 36 8.28 1.75 -10.26
CA GLY A 36 9.04 1.19 -11.38
C GLY A 36 8.16 0.48 -12.41
N LYS A 37 6.98 -0.02 -12.00
CA LYS A 37 5.97 -0.62 -12.88
C LYS A 37 4.91 0.36 -13.42
N GLY A 38 4.93 1.62 -13.02
CA GLY A 38 3.90 2.60 -13.39
C GLY A 38 2.54 2.37 -12.72
N LEU A 39 2.47 1.54 -11.67
CA LEU A 39 1.22 1.16 -10.98
C LEU A 39 0.88 2.07 -9.79
N TRP A 40 1.81 2.92 -9.36
CA TRP A 40 1.65 3.76 -8.18
C TRP A 40 0.45 4.74 -8.27
N GLY A 41 0.07 5.17 -9.49
CA GLY A 41 -1.08 6.04 -9.69
C GLY A 41 -2.42 5.42 -9.25
N TYR A 42 -2.55 4.10 -9.37
CA TYR A 42 -3.74 3.35 -8.91
C TYR A 42 -3.81 3.33 -7.38
N ILE A 43 -2.68 3.13 -6.70
CA ILE A 43 -2.57 3.19 -5.22
C ILE A 43 -2.95 4.57 -4.69
N LYS A 44 -2.44 5.63 -5.33
CA LYS A 44 -2.74 7.01 -4.94
C LYS A 44 -4.18 7.41 -5.26
N GLY A 45 -4.86 6.71 -6.16
CA GLY A 45 -6.14 7.10 -6.72
C GLY A 45 -6.04 8.27 -7.71
N SER A 46 -4.84 8.59 -8.21
CA SER A 46 -4.64 9.65 -9.20
C SER A 46 -5.08 9.25 -10.61
N ILE A 47 -5.22 7.94 -10.86
CA ILE A 47 -5.79 7.38 -12.08
C ILE A 47 -7.18 6.84 -11.70
N PRO A 48 -8.27 7.62 -11.87
CA PRO A 48 -9.62 7.18 -11.51
C PRO A 48 -10.16 6.15 -12.51
N CYS A 49 -11.08 5.30 -12.06
CA CYS A 49 -11.78 4.37 -12.94
C CYS A 49 -12.61 5.18 -13.96
N PRO A 50 -12.44 4.95 -15.27
CA PRO A 50 -13.25 5.61 -16.29
C PRO A 50 -14.74 5.31 -16.09
N ALA A 51 -15.58 6.34 -16.17
CA ALA A 51 -17.03 6.18 -16.08
C ALA A 51 -17.53 5.31 -17.24
N THR A 52 -18.53 4.46 -16.96
CA THR A 52 -19.25 3.74 -18.02
C THR A 52 -19.97 4.76 -18.90
N PRO A 53 -19.84 4.72 -20.23
CA PRO A 53 -20.61 5.58 -21.10
C PRO A 53 -22.11 5.30 -20.87
N THR A 54 -22.83 6.31 -20.40
CA THR A 54 -24.29 6.29 -20.33
C THR A 54 -24.82 6.35 -21.76
N THR A 55 -25.28 5.21 -22.29
CA THR A 55 -25.99 5.15 -23.57
C THR A 55 -27.25 6.00 -23.48
N SER A 56 -27.20 7.22 -24.01
CA SER A 56 -28.37 8.02 -24.35
C SER A 56 -28.38 8.22 -25.86
N THR A 57 -29.51 7.83 -26.46
CA THR A 57 -30.00 8.16 -27.80
C THR A 57 -29.65 7.19 -28.95
N SER A 58 -30.74 6.64 -29.48
CA SER A 58 -30.91 5.89 -30.72
C SER A 58 -30.31 6.61 -31.93
N GLY A 59 -29.30 6.00 -32.53
CA GLY A 59 -28.71 6.36 -33.81
C GLY A 59 -28.04 5.13 -34.43
N PRO A 60 -27.81 5.09 -35.75
CA PRO A 60 -27.29 3.91 -36.43
C PRO A 60 -25.96 3.46 -35.83
N THR A 61 -25.92 2.20 -35.38
CA THR A 61 -24.75 1.57 -34.75
C THR A 61 -23.59 1.52 -35.75
N THR A 62 -22.68 2.48 -35.65
CA THR A 62 -21.37 2.36 -36.28
C THR A 62 -20.54 1.47 -35.34
N VAL A 63 -20.18 0.27 -35.78
CA VAL A 63 -19.31 -0.62 -35.00
C VAL A 63 -17.92 0.03 -34.94
N LEU A 64 -17.62 0.72 -33.86
CA LEU A 64 -16.29 1.27 -33.60
C LEU A 64 -15.33 0.11 -33.30
N LEU A 65 -14.18 0.09 -33.97
CA LEU A 65 -13.10 -0.84 -33.66
C LEU A 65 -12.68 -0.66 -32.18
N PRO A 66 -12.22 -1.72 -31.48
CA PRO A 66 -11.67 -1.57 -30.14
C PRO A 66 -10.54 -0.52 -30.16
N PRO A 67 -10.47 0.38 -29.17
CA PRO A 67 -9.37 1.32 -29.07
C PRO A 67 -8.04 0.57 -28.92
N ASP A 68 -6.98 1.12 -29.50
CA ASP A 68 -5.65 0.57 -29.34
C ASP A 68 -5.26 0.52 -27.84
N PRO A 69 -4.57 -0.55 -27.39
CA PRO A 69 -4.17 -0.68 -26.00
C PRO A 69 -3.22 0.45 -25.60
N THR A 70 -3.50 1.07 -24.46
CA THR A 70 -2.66 2.12 -23.89
C THR A 70 -1.46 1.51 -23.16
N PRO A 71 -0.33 2.23 -23.05
CA PRO A 71 0.79 1.78 -22.22
C PRO A 71 0.41 1.71 -20.74
N ILE A 72 1.10 0.86 -19.96
CA ILE A 72 0.80 0.62 -18.53
C ILE A 72 0.89 1.90 -17.67
N TYR A 73 1.72 2.86 -18.08
CA TYR A 73 1.91 4.15 -17.44
C TYR A 73 0.93 5.24 -17.91
N SER A 74 -0.07 4.91 -18.73
CA SER A 74 -1.10 5.85 -19.17
C SER A 74 -1.95 6.32 -17.99
N SER A 75 -2.21 7.63 -17.92
CA SER A 75 -3.13 8.24 -16.97
C SER A 75 -4.59 8.19 -17.40
N SER A 76 -4.87 7.75 -18.63
CA SER A 76 -6.21 7.63 -19.21
C SER A 76 -6.42 6.25 -19.83
N PRO A 77 -6.39 5.18 -19.02
CA PRO A 77 -6.67 3.83 -19.50
C PRO A 77 -8.15 3.67 -19.91
N SER A 78 -8.44 2.67 -20.74
CA SER A 78 -9.82 2.18 -20.85
C SER A 78 -10.29 1.57 -19.52
N ARG A 79 -11.59 1.32 -19.37
CA ARG A 79 -12.12 0.72 -18.14
C ARG A 79 -11.55 -0.67 -17.87
N ASP A 80 -11.41 -1.49 -18.90
CA ASP A 80 -10.85 -2.85 -18.77
C ASP A 80 -9.37 -2.81 -18.42
N GLU A 81 -8.63 -1.89 -19.03
CA GLU A 81 -7.23 -1.65 -18.69
C GLU A 81 -7.06 -1.15 -17.26
N TRP A 82 -7.95 -0.25 -16.81
CA TRP A 82 -7.95 0.24 -15.44
C TRP A 82 -8.16 -0.91 -14.47
N ASN A 83 -9.18 -1.75 -14.69
CA ASN A 83 -9.47 -2.91 -13.85
C ASN A 83 -8.28 -3.87 -13.79
N PHE A 84 -7.70 -4.21 -14.96
CA PHE A 84 -6.54 -5.10 -15.00
C PHE A 84 -5.35 -4.54 -14.21
N ARG A 85 -5.03 -3.26 -14.38
CA ARG A 85 -3.86 -2.63 -13.75
C ARG A 85 -4.06 -2.39 -12.26
N ASP A 86 -5.27 -2.01 -11.85
CA ASP A 86 -5.65 -1.95 -10.43
C ASP A 86 -5.49 -3.32 -9.77
N GLN A 87 -6.05 -4.38 -10.37
CA GLN A 87 -5.92 -5.74 -9.82
C GLN A 87 -4.49 -6.28 -9.85
N LEU A 88 -3.69 -5.86 -10.82
CA LEU A 88 -2.26 -6.15 -10.85
C LEU A 88 -1.54 -5.46 -9.69
N ALA A 89 -1.82 -4.19 -9.42
CA ALA A 89 -1.27 -3.46 -8.28
C ALA A 89 -1.71 -4.08 -6.95
N HIS A 90 -2.98 -4.45 -6.84
CA HIS A 90 -3.55 -5.13 -5.68
C HIS A 90 -2.84 -6.46 -5.38
N SER A 91 -2.62 -7.26 -6.43
CA SER A 91 -1.92 -8.54 -6.31
C SER A 91 -0.45 -8.38 -5.88
N HIS A 92 0.24 -7.31 -6.30
CA HIS A 92 1.58 -6.98 -5.78
C HIS A 92 1.57 -6.70 -4.28
N ILE A 93 0.51 -6.10 -3.74
CA ILE A 93 0.41 -5.86 -2.30
C ILE A 93 0.18 -7.20 -1.59
N ILE A 94 -0.92 -7.89 -1.91
CA ILE A 94 -1.35 -9.09 -1.17
C ILE A 94 -0.28 -10.19 -1.18
N LEU A 95 0.34 -10.46 -2.34
CA LEU A 95 1.33 -11.54 -2.45
C LEU A 95 2.69 -11.20 -1.80
N ASN A 96 2.84 -9.98 -1.28
CA ASN A 96 4.01 -9.55 -0.51
C ASN A 96 3.65 -9.29 0.97
N VAL A 97 2.61 -9.95 1.47
CA VAL A 97 2.17 -9.92 2.87
C VAL A 97 2.07 -11.38 3.36
N LEU A 98 2.67 -11.70 4.52
CA LEU A 98 2.74 -13.08 5.01
C LEU A 98 1.39 -13.65 5.45
N ASP A 99 0.60 -12.87 6.19
CA ASP A 99 -0.73 -13.25 6.67
C ASP A 99 -1.68 -12.07 6.50
N PRO A 100 -2.20 -11.83 5.28
CA PRO A 100 -3.05 -10.69 5.01
C PRO A 100 -4.28 -10.64 5.93
N ILE A 101 -4.87 -11.79 6.22
CA ILE A 101 -6.08 -11.87 7.04
C ILE A 101 -5.75 -11.58 8.51
N GLY A 102 -4.75 -12.25 9.08
CA GLY A 102 -4.35 -12.03 10.47
C GLY A 102 -3.76 -10.65 10.75
N LEU A 103 -3.22 -9.98 9.72
CA LEU A 103 -2.74 -8.60 9.80
C LEU A 103 -3.85 -7.55 9.53
N GLY A 104 -5.10 -7.97 9.31
CA GLY A 104 -6.23 -7.06 9.10
C GLY A 104 -6.21 -6.33 7.75
N VAL A 105 -5.50 -6.88 6.75
CA VAL A 105 -5.44 -6.32 5.41
C VAL A 105 -6.76 -6.56 4.68
N ARG A 106 -7.29 -5.52 4.04
CA ARG A 106 -8.42 -5.67 3.13
C ARG A 106 -7.97 -6.42 1.87
N THR A 107 -8.54 -7.60 1.65
CA THR A 107 -8.17 -8.50 0.55
C THR A 107 -9.07 -8.41 -0.68
N ASP A 108 -10.12 -7.60 -0.59
CA ASP A 108 -11.09 -7.33 -1.65
C ASP A 108 -11.07 -5.85 -2.09
N GLY A 109 -11.71 -5.57 -3.22
CA GLY A 109 -11.81 -4.22 -3.77
C GLY A 109 -10.59 -3.78 -4.56
N THR A 110 -10.24 -2.50 -4.42
CA THR A 110 -9.20 -1.83 -5.19
C THR A 110 -7.83 -1.93 -4.53
N ALA A 111 -6.78 -1.74 -5.32
CA ALA A 111 -5.41 -1.68 -4.80
C ALA A 111 -5.23 -0.55 -3.77
N LYS A 112 -5.92 0.58 -3.99
CA LYS A 112 -5.94 1.71 -3.07
C LYS A 112 -6.53 1.32 -1.71
N GLU A 113 -7.68 0.66 -1.70
CA GLU A 113 -8.34 0.26 -0.46
C GLU A 113 -7.50 -0.76 0.33
N CYS A 114 -6.87 -1.70 -0.36
CA CYS A 114 -5.92 -2.63 0.24
C CYS A 114 -4.74 -1.88 0.88
N TRP A 115 -4.09 -0.98 0.14
CA TRP A 115 -2.98 -0.17 0.64
C TRP A 115 -3.37 0.72 1.84
N ASP A 116 -4.52 1.38 1.75
CA ASP A 116 -5.03 2.26 2.80
C ASP A 116 -5.34 1.46 4.08
N SER A 117 -5.83 0.22 3.96
CA SER A 117 -6.08 -0.65 5.13
C SER A 117 -4.80 -0.94 5.95
N ILE A 118 -3.69 -1.21 5.27
CA ILE A 118 -2.39 -1.45 5.93
C ILE A 118 -1.86 -0.16 6.55
N THR A 119 -1.97 0.95 5.81
CA THR A 119 -1.42 2.25 6.23
C THR A 119 -2.17 2.80 7.45
N ALA A 120 -3.49 2.69 7.47
CA ALA A 120 -4.33 3.16 8.56
C ALA A 120 -4.08 2.37 9.86
N GLU A 121 -3.93 1.05 9.77
CA GLU A 121 -3.66 0.21 10.94
C GLU A 121 -2.28 0.50 11.54
N HIS A 122 -1.27 0.72 10.69
CA HIS A 122 0.08 1.02 11.15
C HIS A 122 0.26 2.43 11.71
N ALA A 123 -0.45 3.42 11.16
CA ALA A 123 -0.47 4.76 11.74
C ALA A 123 -0.97 4.73 13.19
N LYS A 124 -2.08 4.01 13.46
CA LYS A 124 -2.63 3.86 14.81
C LYS A 124 -1.67 3.20 15.79
N LYS A 125 -0.98 2.13 15.37
CA LYS A 125 0.00 1.43 16.22
C LYS A 125 1.16 2.35 16.60
N THR A 126 1.65 3.15 15.66
CA THR A 126 2.70 4.13 15.94
C THR A 126 2.22 5.21 16.91
N ASP A 127 1.01 5.74 16.74
CA ASP A 127 0.45 6.75 17.64
C ASP A 127 0.27 6.20 19.07
N MET A 128 -0.20 4.96 19.21
CA MET A 128 -0.33 4.30 20.52
C MET A 128 1.01 4.06 21.18
N ALA A 129 2.00 3.55 20.43
CA ALA A 129 3.35 3.33 20.95
C ALA A 129 4.01 4.65 21.39
N LEU A 130 3.78 5.74 20.64
CA LEU A 130 4.24 7.08 21.01
C LEU A 130 3.59 7.54 22.32
N SER A 131 2.26 7.40 22.43
CA SER A 131 1.52 7.78 23.64
C SER A 131 1.95 6.97 24.87
N GLU A 132 2.25 5.68 24.70
CA GLU A 132 2.77 4.82 25.77
C GLU A 132 4.18 5.26 26.19
N ALA A 133 5.06 5.57 25.23
CA ALA A 133 6.39 6.08 25.51
C ALA A 133 6.36 7.43 26.24
N GLU A 134 5.48 8.35 25.82
CA GLU A 134 5.27 9.63 26.51
C GLU A 134 4.75 9.44 27.93
N SER A 135 3.82 8.51 28.14
CA SER A 135 3.31 8.18 29.47
C SER A 135 4.41 7.62 30.37
N ALA A 136 5.24 6.71 29.84
CA ALA A 136 6.37 6.12 30.56
C ALA A 136 7.41 7.18 30.96
N LEU A 137 7.78 8.07 30.02
CA LEU A 137 8.69 9.19 30.29
C LEU A 137 8.13 10.15 31.36
N ASN A 138 6.84 10.46 31.31
CA ASN A 138 6.19 11.33 32.29
C ASN A 138 6.04 10.69 33.69
N ALA A 139 5.90 9.36 33.74
CA ALA A 139 5.85 8.60 34.98
C ALA A 139 7.22 8.48 35.65
N LEU A 140 8.30 8.51 34.85
CA LEU A 140 9.67 8.46 35.34
C LEU A 140 10.01 9.76 36.09
N LYS A 141 10.01 9.71 37.43
CA LYS A 141 10.39 10.82 38.29
C LYS A 141 11.59 10.44 39.14
N PHE A 142 12.56 11.34 39.21
CA PHE A 142 13.67 11.19 40.13
C PHE A 142 13.17 11.33 41.57
N ASP A 143 13.41 10.32 42.39
CA ASP A 143 12.96 10.28 43.79
C ASP A 143 13.90 11.01 44.77
N GLY A 144 15.03 11.53 44.28
CA GLY A 144 16.03 12.25 45.08
C GLY A 144 16.98 11.37 45.88
N ASN A 145 16.69 10.07 45.99
CA ASN A 145 17.43 9.12 46.82
C ASN A 145 18.11 8.00 46.01
N SER A 146 17.66 7.78 44.79
CA SER A 146 18.23 6.85 43.82
C SER A 146 19.46 7.44 43.12
N ASP A 147 20.29 6.54 42.58
CA ASP A 147 21.47 6.94 41.82
C ASP A 147 21.07 7.69 40.53
N ILE A 148 21.66 8.86 40.34
CA ILE A 148 21.31 9.75 39.22
C ILE A 148 21.74 9.15 37.87
N ASP A 149 22.86 8.41 37.84
CA ASP A 149 23.35 7.78 36.61
C ASP A 149 22.45 6.62 36.19
N ALA A 150 21.89 5.88 37.15
CA ALA A 150 20.88 4.87 36.89
C ALA A 150 19.58 5.48 36.32
N HIS A 151 19.12 6.60 36.89
CA HIS A 151 17.93 7.31 36.40
C HIS A 151 18.11 7.88 34.99
N VAL A 152 19.28 8.46 34.69
CA VAL A 152 19.62 8.94 33.35
C VAL A 152 19.74 7.79 32.36
N SER A 153 20.28 6.64 32.78
CA SER A 153 20.35 5.45 31.93
C SER A 153 18.95 4.97 31.52
N GLU A 154 17.98 5.02 32.44
CA GLU A 154 16.60 4.60 32.20
C GLU A 154 15.86 5.53 31.22
N LEU A 155 16.16 6.83 31.23
CA LEU A 155 15.64 7.83 30.26
C LEU A 155 16.10 7.61 28.81
N HIS A 156 17.21 6.90 28.61
CA HIS A 156 17.83 6.71 27.29
C HIS A 156 17.42 5.39 26.61
N THR A 157 16.57 4.59 27.26
CA THR A 157 16.11 3.27 26.78
C THR A 157 14.85 3.37 25.94
#